data_AF-A0A0L8H7X1-F1
#
_entry.id   AF-A0A0L8H7X1-F1
#
_cell.length_a   1.000
_cell.length_b   1.000
_cell.length_c   1.000
_cell.angle_alpha   90.00
_cell.angle_beta   90.00
_cell.angle_gamma   90.00
#
_symmetry.space_group_name_H-M   'P 1'
#
loop_
_entity.id
_entity.type
_entity.pdbx_description
1 polymer ?
#
loop_
_entity_poly.entity_id
_entity_poly.type
_entity_poly.pdbx_seq_one_letter_code
_entity_poly.pdbx_strand_id
1 'polypeptide(L)'
;AEYHIFVEEFKRNPGLVWIMKPAAKSQGKGIFLFRKLKDIIDWKKSENQLNNDSNKEAPETYVVQRYIANPYLIGGRKFDVRVYVLVTSIAPLKIWIYRNGFARFSNTRYSLDAISDSFIHLTNVAIQKTAPDYDPEKGCKWSCQDLRQYLYAKHGLEVVKDIFLQIDLTIIRSLQSVQKIIINDKHCFEALGYDILIDDQLKVWLIEINASPSFTATSKEDYDLKYGLLTDVFNILDMENRLTGNEKRIGGFDLLWHDGAVHSDDANIISNGANSTHNSFLGCVNNRKTQLRHIYTQASSKKIS
;
A
#
# COMPACT_ATOMS: atom_id res chain seq x y z
N ALA A 1 9.78 -12.34 -26.15
CA ALA A 1 8.35 -12.10 -26.48
C ALA A 1 7.86 -10.78 -25.88
N GLU A 2 7.99 -10.57 -24.57
CA GLU A 2 7.45 -9.41 -23.84
C GLU A 2 8.04 -8.05 -24.28
N TYR A 3 9.34 -7.97 -24.58
CA TYR A 3 9.95 -6.74 -25.10
C TYR A 3 9.30 -6.27 -26.42
N HIS A 4 8.89 -7.20 -27.29
CA HIS A 4 8.25 -6.84 -28.55
C HIS A 4 6.86 -6.25 -28.32
N ILE A 5 6.09 -6.86 -27.41
CA ILE A 5 4.77 -6.36 -26.97
C ILE A 5 4.90 -4.95 -26.39
N PHE A 6 5.91 -4.73 -25.53
CA PHE A 6 6.21 -3.40 -25.01
C PHE A 6 6.51 -2.40 -26.13
N VAL A 7 7.39 -2.74 -27.09
CA VAL A 7 7.76 -1.83 -28.17
C VAL A 7 6.56 -1.48 -29.07
N GLU A 8 5.67 -2.44 -29.32
CA GLU A 8 4.41 -2.19 -30.05
C GLU A 8 3.50 -1.22 -29.29
N GLU A 9 3.25 -1.47 -28.00
CA GLU A 9 2.44 -0.57 -27.17
C GLU A 9 3.06 0.81 -26.99
N PHE A 10 4.38 0.88 -26.86
CA PHE A 10 5.13 2.14 -26.82
C PHE A 10 4.93 2.94 -28.10
N LYS A 11 5.00 2.29 -29.27
CA LYS A 11 4.79 2.93 -30.58
C LYS A 11 3.34 3.38 -30.78
N ARG A 12 2.36 2.65 -30.24
CA ARG A 12 0.93 3.03 -30.27
C ARG A 12 0.63 4.27 -29.44
N ASN A 13 1.44 4.55 -28.42
CA ASN A 13 1.22 5.61 -27.45
C ASN A 13 2.39 6.61 -27.40
N PRO A 14 2.66 7.35 -28.50
CA PRO A 14 3.79 8.27 -28.58
C PRO A 14 3.66 9.39 -27.54
N GLY A 15 4.78 9.72 -26.89
CA GLY A 15 4.86 10.82 -25.92
C GLY A 15 4.40 10.47 -24.49
N LEU A 16 3.84 9.29 -24.27
CA LEU A 16 3.55 8.83 -22.90
C LEU A 16 4.84 8.61 -22.11
N VAL A 17 4.76 8.86 -20.81
CA VAL A 17 5.83 8.59 -19.86
C VAL A 17 5.71 7.14 -19.38
N TRP A 18 6.85 6.47 -19.33
CA TRP A 18 6.98 5.11 -18.83
C TRP A 18 7.94 5.10 -17.65
N ILE A 19 7.77 4.15 -16.76
CA ILE A 19 8.64 3.93 -15.60
C ILE A 19 9.23 2.53 -15.71
N MET A 20 10.55 2.45 -15.55
CA MET A 20 11.29 1.20 -15.50
C MET A 20 11.70 0.95 -14.05
N LYS A 21 11.43 -0.25 -13.55
CA LYS A 21 11.74 -0.65 -12.18
C LYS A 21 12.44 -2.00 -12.16
N PRO A 22 13.54 -2.17 -11.42
CA PRO A 22 14.15 -3.48 -11.21
C PRO A 22 13.20 -4.39 -10.43
N ALA A 23 13.10 -5.66 -10.82
CA ALA A 23 12.16 -6.61 -10.22
C ALA A 23 12.53 -7.05 -8.79
N ALA A 24 13.82 -7.00 -8.44
CA ALA A 24 14.35 -7.54 -7.18
C ALA A 24 14.98 -6.48 -6.25
N LYS A 25 15.01 -5.21 -6.63
CA LYS A 25 15.52 -4.12 -5.77
C LYS A 25 14.37 -3.40 -5.06
N SER A 26 14.71 -2.70 -3.98
CA SER A 26 13.77 -1.92 -3.17
C SER A 26 14.29 -0.49 -2.98
N GLN A 27 13.54 0.33 -2.24
CA GLN A 27 13.92 1.71 -1.87
C GLN A 27 13.99 2.69 -3.04
N GLY A 28 13.49 2.31 -4.22
CA GLY A 28 13.49 3.13 -5.43
C GLY A 28 14.81 3.20 -6.17
N LYS A 29 15.82 2.39 -5.78
CA LYS A 29 17.10 2.30 -6.49
C LYS A 29 16.90 1.68 -7.87
N GLY A 30 17.52 2.25 -8.90
CA GLY A 30 17.44 1.78 -10.28
C GLY A 30 16.11 2.13 -10.98
N ILE A 31 15.21 2.85 -10.32
CA ILE A 31 13.98 3.34 -10.96
C ILE A 31 14.30 4.57 -11.79
N PHE A 32 13.85 4.59 -13.05
CA PHE A 32 13.91 5.79 -13.88
C PHE A 32 12.68 5.90 -14.77
N LEU A 33 12.39 7.12 -15.19
CA LEU A 33 11.30 7.43 -16.10
C LEU A 33 11.88 7.75 -17.48
N PHE A 34 11.14 7.41 -18.54
CA PHE A 34 11.55 7.68 -19.91
C PHE A 34 10.36 8.02 -20.81
N ARG A 35 10.66 8.72 -21.91
CA ARG A 35 9.68 9.08 -22.96
C ARG A 35 10.09 8.58 -24.35
N LYS A 36 11.36 8.22 -24.52
CA LYS A 36 11.93 7.74 -25.79
C LYS A 36 12.68 6.44 -25.51
N LEU A 37 12.64 5.50 -26.45
CA LEU A 37 13.44 4.27 -26.36
C LEU A 37 14.95 4.55 -26.30
N LYS A 38 15.39 5.69 -26.85
CA LYS A 38 16.78 6.14 -26.75
C LYS A 38 17.21 6.36 -25.30
N ASP A 39 16.32 6.84 -24.44
CA ASP A 39 16.60 7.09 -23.03
C ASP A 39 17.00 5.78 -22.31
N ILE A 40 16.39 4.65 -22.68
CA ILE A 40 16.75 3.32 -22.15
C ILE A 40 18.16 2.91 -22.59
N ILE A 41 18.53 3.19 -23.84
CA ILE A 41 19.86 2.87 -24.39
C ILE A 41 20.93 3.70 -23.67
N ASP A 42 20.67 4.99 -23.49
CA ASP A 42 21.59 5.92 -22.85
C ASP A 42 21.77 5.57 -21.36
N TRP A 43 20.67 5.22 -20.66
CA TRP A 43 20.72 4.71 -19.29
C TRP A 43 21.55 3.42 -19.18
N LYS A 44 21.34 2.43 -20.05
CA LYS A 44 22.10 1.16 -20.03
C LYS A 44 23.60 1.37 -20.26
N LYS A 45 23.98 2.35 -21.09
CA LYS A 45 25.39 2.71 -21.28
C LYS A 45 26.00 3.31 -20.02
N SER A 46 25.26 4.20 -19.34
CA SER A 46 25.73 4.83 -18.10
C SER A 46 25.91 3.81 -16.98
N GLU A 47 25.00 2.84 -16.85
CA GLU A 47 25.09 1.78 -15.85
C GLU A 47 26.30 0.86 -16.09
N ASN A 48 26.53 0.47 -17.35
CA ASN A 48 27.70 -0.34 -17.71
C ASN A 48 29.04 0.38 -17.50
N GLN A 49 29.08 1.71 -17.61
CA GLN A 49 30.30 2.50 -17.34
C GLN A 49 30.60 2.62 -15.85
N LEU A 50 29.57 2.60 -14.99
CA LEU A 50 29.71 2.63 -13.54
C LEU A 50 30.09 1.24 -12.99
N ASN A 51 29.62 0.17 -13.63
CA ASN A 51 29.87 -1.22 -13.24
C ASN A 51 31.08 -1.82 -13.98
N ASN A 52 32.25 -1.18 -13.89
CA ASN A 52 33.54 -1.72 -14.37
C ASN A 52 34.06 -2.92 -13.54
N ASP A 53 33.24 -3.47 -12.65
CA ASP A 53 33.59 -4.61 -11.81
C ASP A 53 33.44 -5.91 -12.61
N SER A 54 34.50 -6.71 -12.66
CA SER A 54 34.65 -7.90 -13.51
C SER A 54 33.80 -9.11 -13.08
N ASN A 55 32.95 -8.94 -12.07
CA ASN A 55 31.94 -9.92 -11.70
C ASN A 55 30.70 -9.71 -12.57
N LYS A 56 30.53 -10.57 -13.59
CA LYS A 56 29.31 -10.66 -14.40
C LYS A 56 28.13 -11.04 -13.50
N GLU A 57 27.52 -10.06 -12.85
CA GLU A 57 26.20 -10.23 -12.25
C GLU A 57 25.21 -10.69 -13.32
N ALA A 58 24.29 -11.56 -12.94
CA ALA A 58 23.24 -12.02 -13.83
C ALA A 58 22.46 -10.81 -14.38
N PRO A 59 22.00 -10.84 -15.65
CA PRO A 59 21.25 -9.75 -16.23
C PRO A 59 20.04 -9.42 -15.34
N GLU A 60 20.01 -8.19 -14.82
CA GLU A 60 18.94 -7.74 -13.93
C GLU A 60 17.61 -7.64 -14.69
N THR A 61 16.55 -8.17 -14.09
CA THR A 61 15.20 -8.15 -14.68
C THR A 61 14.50 -6.84 -14.33
N TYR A 62 13.91 -6.20 -15.35
CA TYR A 62 13.17 -4.95 -15.21
C TYR A 62 11.72 -5.11 -15.64
N VAL A 63 10.83 -4.43 -14.93
CA VAL A 63 9.44 -4.23 -15.32
C VAL A 63 9.30 -2.84 -15.94
N VAL A 64 8.70 -2.78 -17.12
CA VAL A 64 8.31 -1.53 -17.77
C VAL A 64 6.81 -1.34 -17.54
N GLN A 65 6.43 -0.21 -16.96
CA GLN A 65 5.04 0.12 -16.65
C GLN A 65 4.71 1.51 -17.20
N ARG A 66 3.47 1.70 -17.67
CA ARG A 66 2.99 3.04 -18.02
C ARG A 66 2.96 3.91 -16.76
N TYR A 67 3.58 5.07 -16.81
CA TYR A 67 3.61 5.97 -15.66
C TYR A 67 2.25 6.66 -15.48
N ILE A 68 1.77 6.73 -14.23
CA ILE A 68 0.56 7.48 -13.91
C ILE A 68 0.94 8.97 -13.86
N ALA A 69 0.70 9.63 -14.99
CA ALA A 69 1.15 11.00 -15.26
C ALA A 69 0.24 12.08 -14.63
N ASN A 70 -0.98 11.74 -14.25
CA ASN A 70 -1.92 12.64 -13.57
C ASN A 70 -2.27 12.06 -12.18
N PRO A 71 -1.33 12.02 -11.23
CA PRO A 71 -1.65 11.59 -9.87
C PRO A 71 -2.54 12.63 -9.17
N TYR A 72 -3.33 12.20 -8.20
CA TYR A 72 -4.01 13.11 -7.29
C TYR A 72 -2.95 13.86 -6.45
N LEU A 73 -3.05 15.18 -6.41
CA LEU A 73 -2.07 16.04 -5.73
C LEU A 73 -2.69 16.72 -4.51
N ILE A 74 -1.90 16.82 -3.44
CA ILE A 74 -2.24 17.60 -2.25
C ILE A 74 -1.16 18.66 -2.07
N GLY A 75 -1.56 19.94 -2.07
CA GLY A 75 -0.60 21.05 -2.07
C GLY A 75 0.35 21.05 -3.28
N GLY A 76 -0.06 20.44 -4.40
CA GLY A 76 0.75 20.28 -5.61
C GLY A 76 1.84 19.21 -5.51
N ARG A 77 1.83 18.36 -4.46
CA ARG A 77 2.82 17.29 -4.26
C ARG A 77 2.19 15.92 -4.51
N LYS A 78 2.97 15.02 -5.09
CA LYS A 78 2.58 13.63 -5.34
C LYS A 78 2.65 12.86 -4.02
N PHE A 79 1.79 11.87 -3.85
CA PHE A 79 1.89 10.94 -2.74
C PHE A 79 1.43 9.54 -3.13
N ASP A 80 1.89 8.55 -2.38
CA ASP A 80 1.33 7.20 -2.38
C ASP A 80 0.81 6.87 -0.96
N VAL A 81 -0.06 5.87 -0.84
CA VAL A 81 -0.63 5.42 0.43
C VAL A 81 -0.11 4.02 0.75
N ARG A 82 0.56 3.90 1.89
CA ARG A 82 0.93 2.62 2.50
C ARG A 82 -0.23 2.08 3.32
N VAL A 83 -0.78 0.96 2.88
CA VAL A 83 -1.80 0.18 3.60
C VAL A 83 -1.19 -1.13 4.09
N TYR A 84 -1.50 -1.54 5.32
CA TYR A 84 -1.02 -2.80 5.87
C TYR A 84 -2.11 -3.86 5.82
N VAL A 85 -1.75 -5.05 5.36
CA VAL A 85 -2.66 -6.19 5.19
C VAL A 85 -2.02 -7.40 5.84
N LEU A 86 -2.78 -8.15 6.65
CA LEU A 86 -2.33 -9.41 7.22
C LEU A 86 -3.12 -10.54 6.58
N VAL A 87 -2.40 -11.51 6.03
CA VAL A 87 -2.98 -12.77 5.53
C VAL A 87 -2.65 -13.86 6.53
N THR A 88 -3.68 -14.43 7.15
CA THR A 88 -3.51 -15.50 8.17
C THR A 88 -3.83 -16.89 7.64
N SER A 89 -4.41 -16.98 6.44
CA SER A 89 -4.66 -18.24 5.75
C SER A 89 -4.91 -17.97 4.26
N ILE A 90 -4.44 -18.87 3.40
CA ILE A 90 -4.61 -18.81 1.94
C ILE A 90 -5.74 -19.73 1.47
N ALA A 91 -5.97 -20.84 2.17
CA ALA A 91 -7.10 -21.73 1.92
C ALA A 91 -7.66 -22.26 3.26
N PRO A 92 -8.79 -21.69 3.75
CA PRO A 92 -9.58 -20.61 3.15
C PRO A 92 -8.84 -19.25 3.16
N LEU A 93 -9.07 -18.41 2.15
CA LEU A 93 -8.43 -17.09 2.09
C LEU A 93 -8.96 -16.21 3.23
N LYS A 94 -8.07 -15.75 4.11
CA LYS A 94 -8.41 -14.89 5.26
C LYS A 94 -7.54 -13.64 5.26
N ILE A 95 -8.17 -12.49 5.01
CA ILE A 95 -7.52 -11.19 4.82
C ILE A 95 -7.98 -10.22 5.89
N TRP A 96 -7.03 -9.64 6.59
CA TRP A 96 -7.23 -8.56 7.56
C TRP A 96 -6.59 -7.28 7.03
N ILE A 97 -7.28 -6.16 7.15
CA ILE A 97 -6.75 -4.84 6.80
C ILE A 97 -6.49 -4.03 8.07
N TYR A 98 -5.32 -3.41 8.19
CA TYR A 98 -5.04 -2.54 9.32
C TYR A 98 -5.68 -1.17 9.09
N ARG A 99 -6.43 -0.71 10.08
CA ARG A 99 -7.20 0.54 10.02
C ARG A 99 -6.33 1.77 9.80
N ASN A 100 -5.08 1.70 10.26
CA ASN A 100 -4.14 2.80 10.15
C ASN A 100 -3.05 2.49 9.12
N GLY A 101 -2.46 3.54 8.59
CA GLY A 101 -1.45 3.53 7.52
C GLY A 101 -0.96 4.96 7.35
N PHE A 102 -0.24 5.22 6.26
CA PHE A 102 0.23 6.58 6.00
C PHE A 102 0.35 6.89 4.51
N ALA A 103 0.07 8.14 4.16
CA ALA A 103 0.43 8.71 2.87
C ALA A 103 1.86 9.25 2.93
N ARG A 104 2.69 8.94 1.93
CA ARG A 104 4.05 9.45 1.78
C ARG A 104 4.09 10.47 0.65
N PHE A 105 4.50 11.69 0.95
CA PHE A 105 4.58 12.77 -0.02
C PHE A 105 5.97 12.89 -0.65
N SER A 106 6.01 13.33 -1.90
CA SER A 106 7.22 13.93 -2.49
C SER A 106 7.54 15.23 -1.76
N ASN A 107 8.83 15.57 -1.64
CA ASN A 107 9.25 16.86 -1.08
C ASN A 107 8.92 17.99 -2.06
N THR A 108 9.14 17.74 -3.35
CA THR A 108 8.99 18.72 -4.44
C THR A 108 7.58 18.70 -5.04
N ARG A 109 7.15 19.85 -5.58
CA ARG A 109 5.92 19.94 -6.36
C ARG A 109 6.00 19.09 -7.62
N TYR A 110 4.90 18.46 -7.96
CA TYR A 110 4.78 17.59 -9.11
C TYR A 110 4.85 18.40 -10.42
N SER A 111 5.69 17.97 -11.35
CA SER A 111 5.74 18.46 -12.73
C SER A 111 6.19 17.33 -13.64
N LEU A 112 5.66 17.30 -14.87
CA LEU A 112 6.13 16.39 -15.92
C LEU A 112 7.24 17.01 -16.78
N ASP A 113 7.63 18.27 -16.55
CA ASP A 113 8.68 18.90 -17.34
C ASP A 113 10.06 18.31 -17.02
N ALA A 114 10.26 17.87 -15.77
CA ALA A 114 11.51 17.33 -15.25
C ALA A 114 11.40 15.84 -14.86
N ILE A 115 11.04 14.96 -15.81
CA ILE A 115 10.84 13.52 -15.53
C ILE A 115 12.06 12.77 -15.00
N SER A 116 13.27 13.31 -15.22
CA SER A 116 14.51 12.76 -14.70
C SER A 116 14.73 13.08 -13.21
N ASP A 117 14.00 14.04 -12.66
CA ASP A 117 14.10 14.39 -11.25
C ASP A 117 13.31 13.38 -10.40
N SER A 118 14.05 12.44 -9.81
CA SER A 118 13.49 11.41 -8.93
C SER A 118 12.77 11.98 -7.71
N PHE A 119 13.13 13.18 -7.22
CA PHE A 119 12.51 13.77 -6.02
C PHE A 119 11.08 14.23 -6.27
N ILE A 120 10.73 14.54 -7.52
CA ILE A 120 9.37 14.88 -7.95
C ILE A 120 8.51 13.62 -8.07
N HIS A 121 9.09 12.53 -8.59
CA HIS A 121 8.32 11.40 -9.09
C HIS A 121 8.27 10.18 -8.17
N LEU A 122 9.24 10.03 -7.25
CA LEU A 122 9.38 8.90 -6.34
C LEU A 122 9.15 9.33 -4.90
N THR A 123 8.22 8.71 -4.20
CA THR A 123 7.78 9.09 -2.83
C THR A 123 8.51 8.31 -1.73
N ASN A 124 9.43 7.40 -2.11
CA ASN A 124 10.17 6.58 -1.16
C ASN A 124 11.06 7.45 -0.26
N VAL A 125 10.93 7.25 1.06
CA VAL A 125 11.70 7.99 2.08
C VAL A 125 13.21 7.91 1.85
N ALA A 126 13.72 6.78 1.34
CA ALA A 126 15.15 6.61 1.07
C ALA A 126 15.68 7.58 0.00
N ILE A 127 14.87 7.92 -1.01
CA ILE A 127 15.20 8.92 -2.02
C ILE A 127 14.95 10.30 -1.45
N GLN A 128 13.80 10.52 -0.81
CA GLN A 128 13.43 11.86 -0.32
C GLN A 128 14.41 12.40 0.72
N LYS A 129 15.04 11.54 1.53
CA LYS A 129 16.08 11.93 2.51
C LYS A 129 17.36 12.47 1.88
N THR A 130 17.63 12.19 0.61
CA THR A 130 18.81 12.71 -0.09
C THR A 130 18.51 13.99 -0.86
N ALA A 131 17.30 14.53 -0.76
CA ALA A 131 16.96 15.81 -1.37
C ALA A 131 17.73 16.95 -0.66
N PRO A 132 18.25 17.95 -1.39
CA PRO A 132 19.04 19.05 -0.81
C PRO A 132 18.29 19.84 0.28
N ASP A 133 16.98 19.90 0.15
CA ASP A 133 16.01 20.64 0.94
C ASP A 133 15.12 19.72 1.78
N TYR A 134 15.58 18.50 2.06
CA TYR A 134 14.91 17.57 2.97
C TYR A 134 14.90 18.13 4.39
N ASP A 135 13.70 18.31 4.92
CA ASP A 135 13.49 18.72 6.30
C ASP A 135 12.72 17.61 7.03
N PRO A 136 13.34 16.94 8.02
CA PRO A 136 12.68 15.92 8.83
C PRO A 136 11.42 16.45 9.53
N GLU A 137 11.36 17.74 9.87
CA GLU A 137 10.27 18.37 10.61
C GLU A 137 9.10 18.77 9.70
N LYS A 138 9.32 18.96 8.40
CA LYS A 138 8.25 19.30 7.42
C LYS A 138 7.23 18.18 7.19
N GLY A 139 7.45 17.00 7.77
CA GLY A 139 6.44 15.95 7.85
C GLY A 139 5.85 15.56 6.48
N CYS A 140 6.64 14.89 5.63
CA CYS A 140 6.16 14.33 4.36
C CYS A 140 5.30 13.06 4.55
N LYS A 141 4.64 12.90 5.71
CA LYS A 141 3.75 11.79 6.02
C LYS A 141 2.45 12.31 6.61
N TRP A 142 1.32 11.87 6.08
CA TRP A 142 0.03 11.99 6.74
C TRP A 142 -0.43 10.62 7.22
N SER A 143 -1.11 10.56 8.36
CA SER A 143 -1.82 9.34 8.70
C SER A 143 -2.92 9.07 7.66
N CYS A 144 -3.30 7.80 7.49
CA CYS A 144 -4.47 7.47 6.65
C CYS A 144 -5.74 8.17 7.14
N GLN A 145 -5.83 8.47 8.45
CA GLN A 145 -6.95 9.21 9.01
C GLN A 145 -6.98 10.66 8.54
N ASP A 146 -5.84 11.37 8.57
CA ASP A 146 -5.75 12.74 8.09
C ASP A 146 -6.03 12.81 6.58
N LEU A 147 -5.49 11.85 5.81
CA LEU A 147 -5.80 11.74 4.38
C LEU A 147 -7.31 11.55 4.15
N ARG A 148 -7.95 10.64 4.88
CA ARG A 148 -9.39 10.39 4.73
C ARG A 148 -10.21 11.62 5.11
N GLN A 149 -9.85 12.33 6.18
CA GLN A 149 -10.51 13.57 6.59
C GLN A 149 -10.35 14.67 5.54
N TYR A 150 -9.14 14.83 4.97
CA TYR A 150 -8.90 15.78 3.88
C TYR A 150 -9.74 15.46 2.64
N LEU A 151 -9.75 14.20 2.20
CA LEU A 151 -10.56 13.77 1.05
C LEU A 151 -12.05 13.96 1.33
N TYR A 152 -12.50 13.69 2.56
CA TYR A 152 -13.90 13.87 2.95
C TYR A 152 -14.31 15.34 2.90
N ALA A 153 -13.49 16.23 3.47
CA ALA A 153 -13.74 17.66 3.45
C ALA A 153 -13.78 18.23 2.02
N LYS A 154 -13.00 17.66 1.09
CA LYS A 154 -12.88 18.15 -0.28
C LYS A 154 -13.90 17.55 -1.27
N HIS A 155 -14.21 16.27 -1.14
CA HIS A 155 -15.02 15.52 -2.13
C HIS A 155 -16.35 14.99 -1.58
N GLY A 156 -16.56 15.05 -0.27
CA GLY A 156 -17.76 14.53 0.38
C GLY A 156 -17.72 13.02 0.66
N LEU A 157 -18.74 12.55 1.38
CA LEU A 157 -18.79 11.19 1.94
C LEU A 157 -18.77 10.08 0.87
N GLU A 158 -19.64 10.17 -0.13
CA GLU A 158 -19.86 9.08 -1.08
C GLU A 158 -18.65 8.83 -1.97
N VAL A 159 -17.97 9.90 -2.40
CA VAL A 159 -16.73 9.79 -3.18
C VAL A 159 -15.62 9.14 -2.35
N VAL A 160 -15.49 9.52 -1.08
CA VAL A 160 -14.50 8.88 -0.18
C VAL A 160 -14.83 7.42 0.10
N LYS A 161 -16.11 7.08 0.30
CA LYS A 161 -16.51 5.68 0.43
C LYS A 161 -16.09 4.87 -0.81
N ASP A 162 -16.29 5.40 -2.01
CA ASP A 162 -15.91 4.73 -3.25
C ASP A 162 -14.38 4.55 -3.36
N ILE A 163 -13.58 5.58 -3.09
CA ILE A 163 -12.11 5.48 -3.10
C ILE A 163 -11.63 4.35 -2.17
N PHE A 164 -12.11 4.31 -0.93
CA PHE A 164 -11.66 3.31 0.05
C PHE A 164 -12.21 1.90 -0.29
N LEU A 165 -13.40 1.80 -0.89
CA LEU A 165 -13.92 0.54 -1.43
C LEU A 165 -13.06 0.02 -2.60
N GLN A 166 -12.57 0.91 -3.48
CA GLN A 166 -11.64 0.52 -4.54
C GLN A 166 -10.30 0.00 -3.97
N ILE A 167 -9.82 0.53 -2.84
CA ILE A 167 -8.64 0.02 -2.13
C ILE A 167 -8.90 -1.41 -1.63
N ASP A 168 -10.02 -1.63 -0.93
CA ASP A 168 -10.41 -2.95 -0.42
C ASP A 168 -10.50 -3.98 -1.56
N LEU A 169 -11.19 -3.63 -2.65
CA LEU A 169 -11.36 -4.49 -3.82
C LEU A 169 -10.02 -4.79 -4.51
N THR A 170 -9.12 -3.81 -4.58
CA THR A 170 -7.76 -4.00 -5.10
C THR A 170 -7.00 -5.05 -4.30
N ILE A 171 -7.04 -4.99 -2.97
CA ILE A 171 -6.38 -5.94 -2.07
C ILE A 171 -6.98 -7.34 -2.19
N ILE A 172 -8.32 -7.45 -2.22
CA ILE A 172 -9.00 -8.74 -2.33
C ILE A 172 -8.64 -9.41 -3.66
N ARG A 173 -8.77 -8.66 -4.78
CA ARG A 173 -8.53 -9.20 -6.13
C ARG A 173 -7.07 -9.58 -6.35
N SER A 174 -6.10 -8.82 -5.82
CA SER A 174 -4.69 -9.17 -5.93
C SER A 174 -4.41 -10.51 -5.24
N LEU A 175 -4.91 -10.73 -4.02
CA LEU A 175 -4.70 -11.99 -3.29
C LEU A 175 -5.47 -13.17 -3.92
N GLN A 176 -6.69 -12.95 -4.40
CA GLN A 176 -7.45 -13.98 -5.12
C GLN A 176 -6.73 -14.45 -6.39
N SER A 177 -6.04 -13.55 -7.10
CA SER A 177 -5.33 -13.88 -8.34
C SER A 177 -4.19 -14.88 -8.14
N VAL A 178 -3.61 -14.93 -6.94
CA VAL A 178 -2.47 -15.78 -6.58
C VAL A 178 -2.83 -16.92 -5.62
N GLN A 179 -4.05 -16.92 -5.08
CA GLN A 179 -4.51 -17.88 -4.07
C GLN A 179 -4.27 -19.35 -4.46
N LYS A 180 -4.44 -19.70 -5.74
CA LYS A 180 -4.27 -21.07 -6.25
C LYS A 180 -2.80 -21.50 -6.43
N ILE A 181 -1.88 -20.54 -6.39
CA ILE A 181 -0.45 -20.74 -6.68
C ILE A 181 0.36 -20.71 -5.38
N ILE A 182 -0.08 -19.91 -4.40
CA ILE A 182 0.58 -19.82 -3.10
C ILE A 182 0.44 -21.15 -2.35
N ILE A 183 1.54 -21.61 -1.77
CA ILE A 183 1.59 -22.82 -0.95
C ILE A 183 0.66 -22.65 0.24
N ASN A 184 -0.25 -23.61 0.42
CA ASN A 184 -1.16 -23.62 1.55
C ASN A 184 -0.50 -24.27 2.78
N ASP A 185 0.07 -23.46 3.65
CA ASP A 185 0.51 -23.89 4.98
C ASP A 185 -0.26 -23.11 6.06
N LYS A 186 -0.97 -23.85 6.91
CA LYS A 186 -1.78 -23.31 8.01
C LYS A 186 -0.95 -22.68 9.14
N HIS A 187 0.37 -22.90 9.15
CA HIS A 187 1.28 -22.31 10.14
C HIS A 187 1.93 -21.02 9.63
N CYS A 188 1.62 -20.59 8.41
CA CYS A 188 2.15 -19.38 7.82
C CYS A 188 1.15 -18.23 7.93
N PHE A 189 1.67 -17.05 8.21
CA PHE A 189 0.98 -15.78 8.07
C PHE A 189 1.95 -14.78 7.46
N GLU A 190 1.41 -13.76 6.81
CA GLU A 190 2.26 -12.72 6.21
C GLU A 190 1.64 -11.33 6.37
N ALA A 191 2.45 -10.40 6.87
CA ALA A 191 2.10 -8.99 6.98
C ALA A 191 2.66 -8.23 5.77
N LEU A 192 1.76 -7.87 4.86
CA LEU A 192 2.04 -7.22 3.60
C LEU A 192 1.88 -5.69 3.71
N GLY A 193 2.72 -4.96 2.97
CA GLY A 193 2.58 -3.52 2.75
C GLY A 193 2.15 -3.21 1.32
N TYR A 194 0.91 -2.78 1.13
CA TYR A 194 0.37 -2.34 -0.16
C TYR A 194 0.70 -0.88 -0.41
N ASP A 195 1.25 -0.59 -1.58
CA ASP A 195 1.50 0.78 -2.05
C ASP A 195 0.46 1.15 -3.09
N ILE A 196 -0.37 2.11 -2.74
CA ILE A 196 -1.52 2.54 -3.53
C ILE A 196 -1.31 3.97 -4.03
N LEU A 197 -1.67 4.23 -5.28
CA LEU A 197 -1.72 5.58 -5.85
C LEU A 197 -3.16 5.93 -6.21
N ILE A 198 -3.56 7.18 -5.97
CA ILE A 198 -4.84 7.73 -6.43
C ILE A 198 -4.52 8.68 -7.58
N ASP A 199 -5.25 8.59 -8.69
CA ASP A 199 -5.11 9.52 -9.82
C ASP A 199 -6.06 10.73 -9.71
N ASP A 200 -5.89 11.70 -10.60
CA ASP A 200 -6.68 12.94 -10.64
C ASP A 200 -8.19 12.71 -10.85
N GLN A 201 -8.58 11.54 -11.36
CA GLN A 201 -9.96 11.08 -11.48
C GLN A 201 -10.43 10.24 -10.29
N LEU A 202 -9.65 10.23 -9.20
CA LEU A 202 -9.92 9.49 -7.96
C LEU A 202 -9.98 7.97 -8.14
N LYS A 203 -9.38 7.46 -9.22
CA LYS A 203 -9.21 6.02 -9.41
C LYS A 203 -8.00 5.52 -8.64
N VAL A 204 -8.17 4.36 -8.02
CA VAL A 204 -7.15 3.67 -7.23
C VAL A 204 -6.30 2.75 -8.10
N TRP A 205 -4.99 2.81 -7.91
CA TRP A 205 -4.00 1.98 -8.60
C TRP A 205 -3.10 1.26 -7.60
N LEU A 206 -2.94 -0.06 -7.78
CA LEU A 206 -1.90 -0.83 -7.11
C LEU A 206 -0.54 -0.55 -7.76
N ILE A 207 0.45 -0.16 -6.96
CA ILE A 207 1.81 0.12 -7.44
C ILE A 207 2.75 -1.05 -7.17
N GLU A 208 2.77 -1.53 -5.92
CA GLU A 208 3.55 -2.69 -5.49
C GLU A 208 2.97 -3.30 -4.19
N ILE A 209 3.34 -4.55 -3.93
CA ILE A 209 3.05 -5.25 -2.68
C ILE A 209 4.39 -5.65 -2.07
N ASN A 210 4.64 -5.21 -0.83
CA ASN A 210 5.86 -5.48 -0.10
C ASN A 210 5.63 -6.63 0.90
N ALA A 211 6.31 -7.76 0.68
CA ALA A 211 6.31 -8.92 1.59
C ALA A 211 6.99 -8.64 2.95
N SER A 212 7.95 -7.71 2.97
CA SER A 212 8.67 -7.30 4.18
C SER A 212 8.65 -5.78 4.33
N PRO A 213 7.50 -5.19 4.72
CA PRO A 213 7.41 -3.76 4.91
C PRO A 213 8.37 -3.31 6.03
N SER A 214 9.04 -2.18 5.86
CA SER A 214 9.95 -1.65 6.89
C SER A 214 9.20 -1.27 8.16
N PHE A 215 9.59 -1.87 9.28
CA PHE A 215 9.11 -1.55 10.62
C PHE A 215 10.04 -0.62 11.41
N THR A 216 11.08 -0.06 10.78
CA THR A 216 11.94 0.96 11.41
C THR A 216 11.15 2.24 11.60
N ALA A 217 11.00 2.70 12.84
CA ALA A 217 10.28 3.94 13.13
C ALA A 217 11.15 5.17 12.85
N THR A 218 10.59 6.16 12.15
CA THR A 218 11.27 7.46 11.90
C THR A 218 10.72 8.60 12.74
N SER A 219 9.55 8.42 13.35
CA SER A 219 8.91 9.38 14.27
C SER A 219 8.15 8.61 15.36
N LYS A 220 7.65 9.33 16.37
CA LYS A 220 6.84 8.73 17.43
C LYS A 220 5.53 8.13 16.89
N GLU A 221 4.89 8.82 15.95
CA GLU A 221 3.65 8.38 15.31
C GLU A 221 3.89 7.10 14.50
N ASP A 222 5.02 7.02 13.79
CA ASP A 222 5.44 5.83 13.04
C ASP A 222 5.73 4.66 13.98
N TYR A 223 6.35 4.93 15.13
CA TYR A 223 6.57 3.93 16.19
C TYR A 223 5.25 3.40 16.73
N ASP A 224 4.34 4.29 17.17
CA ASP A 224 3.06 3.92 17.75
C ASP A 224 2.19 3.10 16.77
N LEU A 225 2.20 3.49 15.49
CA LEU A 225 1.56 2.75 14.41
C LEU A 225 2.12 1.34 14.27
N LYS A 226 3.45 1.22 14.10
CA LYS A 226 4.11 -0.06 13.79
C LYS A 226 4.12 -1.00 14.97
N TYR A 227 4.36 -0.48 16.17
CA TYR A 227 4.26 -1.25 17.41
C TYR A 227 2.83 -1.76 17.64
N GLY A 228 1.83 -0.90 17.45
CA GLY A 228 0.43 -1.27 17.53
C GLY A 228 0.07 -2.37 16.52
N LEU A 229 0.51 -2.22 15.27
CA LEU A 229 0.30 -3.20 14.21
C LEU A 229 0.89 -4.56 14.58
N LEU A 230 2.17 -4.62 14.95
CA LEU A 230 2.84 -5.88 15.29
C LEU A 230 2.19 -6.56 16.51
N THR A 231 1.82 -5.77 17.52
CA THR A 231 1.09 -6.29 18.68
C THR A 231 -0.25 -6.89 18.26
N ASP A 232 -0.98 -6.24 17.35
CA ASP A 232 -2.29 -6.71 16.91
C ASP A 232 -2.18 -7.93 15.99
N VAL A 233 -1.09 -8.09 15.23
CA VAL A 233 -0.80 -9.34 14.51
C VAL A 233 -0.78 -10.50 15.48
N PHE A 234 -0.02 -10.41 16.59
CA PHE A 234 0.01 -11.47 17.59
C PHE A 234 -1.34 -11.72 18.26
N ASN A 235 -2.14 -10.66 18.46
CA ASN A 235 -3.51 -10.80 18.98
C ASN A 235 -4.42 -11.58 18.03
N ILE A 236 -4.26 -11.42 16.71
CA ILE A 236 -5.04 -12.17 15.70
C ILE A 236 -4.60 -13.62 15.63
N LEU A 237 -3.28 -13.87 15.69
CA LEU A 237 -2.74 -15.23 15.68
C LEU A 237 -3.20 -16.03 16.92
N ASP A 238 -3.53 -15.32 18.00
CA ASP A 238 -4.20 -15.86 19.18
C ASP A 238 -3.55 -17.12 19.74
N MET A 239 -2.23 -17.07 19.94
CA MET A 239 -1.42 -18.19 20.45
C MET A 239 -1.90 -18.71 21.82
N GLU A 240 -2.67 -17.92 22.56
CA GLU A 240 -3.22 -18.26 23.87
C GLU A 240 -4.70 -18.70 23.84
N ASN A 241 -5.29 -18.83 22.65
CA ASN A 241 -6.70 -19.21 22.44
C ASN A 241 -7.68 -18.36 23.27
N ARG A 242 -7.54 -17.04 23.21
CA ARG A 242 -8.40 -16.07 23.91
C ARG A 242 -9.62 -15.67 23.07
N LEU A 243 -9.58 -15.87 21.75
CA LEU A 243 -10.63 -15.47 20.81
C LEU A 243 -11.65 -16.58 20.57
N THR A 244 -12.80 -16.19 20.04
CA THR A 244 -13.90 -17.11 19.68
C THR A 244 -13.83 -17.60 18.23
N GLY A 245 -13.06 -16.91 17.38
CA GLY A 245 -12.96 -17.18 15.94
C GLY A 245 -13.95 -16.39 15.08
N ASN A 246 -14.94 -15.73 15.71
CA ASN A 246 -16.00 -14.96 15.03
C ASN A 246 -15.72 -13.45 15.01
N GLU A 247 -14.57 -13.01 15.53
CA GLU A 247 -14.20 -11.61 15.62
C GLU A 247 -14.03 -11.01 14.22
N LYS A 248 -14.86 -10.01 13.91
CA LYS A 248 -14.70 -9.20 12.69
C LYS A 248 -13.64 -8.09 12.87
N ARG A 249 -13.21 -7.82 14.09
CA ARG A 249 -12.23 -6.78 14.41
C ARG A 249 -11.36 -7.23 15.59
N ILE A 250 -10.05 -7.05 15.51
CA ILE A 250 -9.08 -7.35 16.57
C ILE A 250 -8.02 -6.26 16.59
N GLY A 251 -7.92 -5.49 17.69
CA GLY A 251 -7.06 -4.32 17.75
C GLY A 251 -7.38 -3.31 16.67
N GLY A 252 -6.37 -2.93 15.90
CA GLY A 252 -6.50 -2.07 14.73
C GLY A 252 -6.82 -2.80 13.42
N PHE A 253 -6.95 -4.13 13.40
CA PHE A 253 -7.31 -4.87 12.19
C PHE A 253 -8.82 -5.09 12.08
N ASP A 254 -9.31 -4.97 10.85
CA ASP A 254 -10.66 -5.33 10.45
C ASP A 254 -10.57 -6.55 9.51
N LEU A 255 -11.41 -7.57 9.75
CA LEU A 255 -11.49 -8.76 8.90
C LEU A 255 -12.19 -8.37 7.59
N LEU A 256 -11.42 -8.30 6.51
CA LEU A 256 -11.91 -7.85 5.21
C LEU A 256 -12.56 -8.99 4.42
N TRP A 257 -11.94 -10.18 4.47
CA TRP A 257 -12.35 -11.35 3.70
C TRP A 257 -12.11 -12.64 4.49
N HIS A 258 -13.09 -13.55 4.47
CA HIS A 258 -12.96 -14.91 4.98
C HIS A 258 -13.69 -15.86 4.05
N ASP A 259 -13.01 -16.30 3.00
CA ASP A 259 -13.57 -17.05 1.86
C ASP A 259 -14.85 -16.45 1.26
N GLY A 260 -15.03 -15.15 1.48
CA GLY A 260 -16.22 -14.37 1.17
C GLY A 260 -16.07 -12.98 1.77
N ALA A 261 -16.83 -12.02 1.22
CA ALA A 261 -16.84 -10.66 1.73
C ALA A 261 -17.38 -10.64 3.17
N VAL A 262 -16.67 -9.99 4.07
CA VAL A 262 -17.15 -9.76 5.45
C VAL A 262 -17.78 -8.38 5.49
N HIS A 263 -19.03 -8.31 5.96
CA HIS A 263 -19.79 -7.08 6.06
C HIS A 263 -19.78 -6.51 7.48
N SER A 264 -19.72 -5.19 7.57
CA SER A 264 -19.82 -4.45 8.83
C SER A 264 -21.23 -4.59 9.42
N ASP A 265 -21.32 -4.80 10.73
CA ASP A 265 -22.60 -4.83 11.45
C ASP A 265 -23.25 -3.44 11.57
N ASP A 266 -22.46 -2.37 11.38
CA ASP A 266 -22.91 -0.98 11.43
C ASP A 266 -23.73 -0.57 10.17
N ALA A 267 -23.81 -1.44 9.16
CA ALA A 267 -24.57 -1.20 7.93
C ALA A 267 -26.09 -1.07 8.14
N ASN A 268 -26.61 -1.50 9.29
CA ASN A 268 -28.05 -1.40 9.62
C ASN A 268 -28.49 0.00 10.09
N ILE A 269 -27.58 0.97 10.25
CA ILE A 269 -27.93 2.35 10.70
C ILE A 269 -28.19 3.31 9.53
N ILE A 270 -27.91 2.90 8.27
CA ILE A 270 -28.17 3.74 7.08
C ILE A 270 -28.97 2.93 6.06
N SER A 271 -30.29 2.83 6.28
CA SER A 271 -31.20 2.20 5.32
C SER A 271 -31.44 3.10 4.10
N ASN A 272 -31.06 2.62 2.91
CA ASN A 272 -31.87 2.58 1.68
C ASN A 272 -30.95 2.44 0.45
N GLY A 273 -30.96 1.25 -0.16
CA GLY A 273 -30.25 0.98 -1.42
C GLY A 273 -28.97 0.18 -1.21
N ALA A 274 -28.92 -1.02 -1.79
CA ALA A 274 -27.82 -1.96 -1.70
C ALA A 274 -26.49 -1.33 -2.15
N ASN A 275 -25.59 -1.13 -1.19
CA ASN A 275 -24.14 -1.15 -1.37
C ASN A 275 -23.56 -1.65 -0.06
N SER A 276 -23.43 -2.97 0.08
CA SER A 276 -22.89 -3.56 1.31
C SER A 276 -21.44 -3.08 1.47
N THR A 277 -21.18 -2.29 2.50
CA THR A 277 -19.82 -1.83 2.79
C THR A 277 -19.03 -3.01 3.36
N HIS A 278 -17.89 -3.34 2.76
CA HIS A 278 -16.94 -4.27 3.37
C HIS A 278 -16.63 -3.85 4.81
N ASN A 279 -16.28 -4.81 5.66
CA ASN A 279 -15.82 -4.56 7.02
C ASN A 279 -14.39 -3.99 6.98
N SER A 280 -14.27 -2.74 6.54
CA SER A 280 -13.04 -1.97 6.43
C SER A 280 -13.28 -0.59 6.99
N PHE A 281 -12.52 -0.25 8.03
CA PHE A 281 -12.56 1.09 8.61
C PHE A 281 -11.29 1.86 8.28
N LEU A 282 -10.52 1.49 7.25
CA LEU A 282 -9.27 2.13 6.86
C LEU A 282 -9.38 3.67 6.87
N GLY A 283 -8.52 4.34 7.64
CA GLY A 283 -8.53 5.79 7.83
C GLY A 283 -9.69 6.36 8.68
N CYS A 284 -10.56 5.54 9.25
CA CYS A 284 -11.50 5.97 10.30
C CYS A 284 -10.79 6.15 11.65
N VAL A 285 -11.51 6.75 12.59
CA VAL A 285 -11.12 6.82 14.00
C VAL A 285 -10.70 5.44 14.52
N ASN A 286 -9.48 5.39 15.06
CA ASN A 286 -8.91 4.15 15.58
C ASN A 286 -9.21 4.00 17.08
N ASN A 287 -10.15 3.10 17.41
CA ASN A 287 -10.55 2.77 18.79
C ASN A 287 -9.83 1.53 19.36
N ARG A 288 -8.68 1.15 18.81
CA ARG A 288 -7.86 -0.02 19.17
C ARG A 288 -7.77 -0.29 20.67
N LYS A 289 -7.38 0.71 21.48
CA LYS A 289 -7.18 0.53 22.93
C LYS A 289 -8.46 0.12 23.65
N THR A 290 -9.58 0.75 23.31
CA THR A 290 -10.89 0.44 23.90
C THR A 290 -11.36 -0.95 23.47
N GLN A 291 -11.14 -1.29 22.19
CA GLN A 291 -11.56 -2.57 21.64
C GLN A 291 -10.77 -3.75 22.23
N LEU A 292 -9.44 -3.65 22.35
CA LEU A 292 -8.62 -4.70 22.95
C LEU A 292 -9.00 -4.93 24.41
N ARG A 293 -9.24 -3.86 25.17
CA ARG A 293 -9.71 -3.98 26.56
C ARG A 293 -11.00 -4.79 26.64
N HIS A 294 -11.97 -4.50 25.77
CA HIS A 294 -13.24 -5.22 25.73
C HIS A 294 -13.05 -6.72 25.42
N ILE A 295 -12.23 -7.04 24.41
CA ILE A 295 -11.92 -8.44 24.04
C ILE A 295 -11.30 -9.19 25.23
N TYR A 296 -10.27 -8.62 25.88
CA TYR A 296 -9.61 -9.30 26.98
C TYR A 296 -10.50 -9.45 28.22
N THR A 297 -11.34 -8.46 28.55
CA THR A 297 -12.30 -8.59 29.66
C THR A 297 -13.31 -9.72 29.41
N GLN A 298 -13.80 -9.88 28.18
CA GLN A 298 -14.70 -10.97 27.81
C GLN A 298 -13.99 -12.34 27.86
N ALA A 299 -12.76 -12.42 27.37
CA ALA A 299 -11.96 -13.66 27.41
C ALA A 299 -11.66 -14.11 28.85
N SER A 300 -11.30 -13.18 29.74
CA SER A 300 -11.09 -13.48 31.17
C SER A 300 -12.36 -13.96 31.87
N SER A 301 -13.52 -13.41 31.51
CA SER A 301 -14.80 -13.81 32.09
C SER A 301 -15.19 -15.25 31.71
N LYS A 302 -14.84 -15.70 30.50
CA LYS A 302 -15.11 -17.07 30.02
C LYS A 302 -14.17 -18.13 30.61
N LYS A 303 -12.99 -17.76 31.11
CA LYS A 303 -12.08 -18.72 31.77
C LYS A 303 -12.48 -19.05 33.21
N ILE A 304 -13.40 -18.30 33.80
CA ILE A 304 -13.85 -18.43 35.19
C ILE A 304 -15.19 -19.20 35.29
N SER A 305 -15.90 -19.36 34.17
CA SER A 305 -17.12 -20.18 34.03
C SER A 305 -16.81 -21.58 33.53
#